data_AF-A0AAJ2Q8H7-F1
#
_entry.id   AF-A0AAJ2Q8H7-F1
#
_cell.length_a   1.000
_cell.length_b   1.000
_cell.length_c   1.000
_cell.angle_alpha   90.00
_cell.angle_beta   90.00
_cell.angle_gamma   90.00
#
_symmetry.space_group_name_H-M   'P 1'
#
loop_
_entity.id
_entity.type
_entity.pdbx_description
1 polymer ?
#
loop_
_entity_poly.entity_id
_entity_poly.type
_entity_poly.pdbx_seq_one_letter_code
_entity_poly.pdbx_strand_id
1 'polypeptide(L)'
;MTQQPEPVATCQATEYEVSILLEGDINRSVFTITVQYRGDGRWAVTRNGSCLGADGEWEFGIKEYDRGDAWLAAHRFDLDTALRLARQAAPHVVVNGHTAMDAYRRFLATP
;
A
#
# COMPACT_ATOMS: atom_id res chain seq x y z
N MET A 1 31.51 23.12 -30.45
CA MET A 1 30.58 22.92 -29.32
C MET A 1 29.57 21.87 -29.77
N THR A 2 29.77 20.61 -29.42
CA THR A 2 28.77 19.55 -29.65
C THR A 2 27.63 19.76 -28.65
N GLN A 3 26.43 20.03 -29.14
CA GLN A 3 25.24 20.07 -28.28
C GLN A 3 25.04 18.67 -27.69
N GLN A 4 25.09 18.59 -26.37
CA GLN A 4 24.71 17.39 -25.64
C GLN A 4 23.18 17.27 -25.72
N PRO A 5 22.62 16.11 -26.06
CA PRO A 5 21.18 15.95 -26.16
C PRO A 5 20.49 16.29 -24.83
N GLU A 6 19.37 16.99 -24.91
CA GLU A 6 18.56 17.32 -23.73
C GLU A 6 17.97 16.05 -23.11
N PRO A 7 17.91 15.96 -21.78
CA PRO A 7 17.35 14.79 -21.10
C PRO A 7 15.85 14.67 -21.37
N VAL A 8 15.39 13.45 -21.66
CA VAL A 8 13.96 13.13 -21.81
C VAL A 8 13.39 12.78 -20.44
N ALA A 9 12.27 13.42 -20.07
CA ALA A 9 11.57 13.12 -18.82
C ALA A 9 10.99 11.70 -18.83
N THR A 10 11.08 11.01 -17.69
CA THR A 10 10.53 9.66 -17.48
C THR A 10 9.39 9.69 -16.48
N CYS A 11 8.34 8.91 -16.74
CA CYS A 11 7.23 8.71 -15.80
C CYS A 11 7.36 7.34 -15.13
N GLN A 12 7.05 7.28 -13.84
CA GLN A 12 7.02 6.04 -13.07
C GLN A 12 5.81 6.06 -12.15
N ALA A 13 5.09 4.93 -12.07
CA ALA A 13 4.09 4.74 -11.04
C ALA A 13 4.77 4.71 -9.68
N THR A 14 4.31 5.53 -8.74
CA THR A 14 4.87 5.61 -7.38
C THR A 14 3.92 5.08 -6.31
N GLU A 15 2.64 4.92 -6.64
CA GLU A 15 1.62 4.47 -5.72
C GLU A 15 0.49 3.73 -6.45
N TYR A 16 -0.03 2.68 -5.81
CA TYR A 16 -1.28 2.04 -6.18
C TYR A 16 -2.22 2.01 -4.98
N GLU A 17 -3.49 2.32 -5.23
CA GLU A 17 -4.54 2.17 -4.24
C GLU A 17 -5.13 0.74 -4.29
N VAL A 18 -5.34 0.14 -3.13
CA VAL A 18 -6.00 -1.16 -3.00
C VAL A 18 -7.17 -1.04 -2.01
N SER A 19 -8.39 -1.26 -2.52
CA SER A 19 -9.61 -1.22 -1.73
C SER A 19 -10.61 -2.27 -2.23
N ILE A 20 -11.40 -2.80 -1.30
CA ILE A 20 -12.59 -3.60 -1.64
C ILE A 20 -13.87 -2.76 -1.67
N LEU A 21 -13.79 -1.50 -1.24
CA LEU A 21 -14.90 -0.56 -1.28
C LEU A 21 -14.96 0.14 -2.64
N LEU A 22 -16.17 0.43 -3.11
CA LEU A 22 -16.38 1.14 -4.37
C LEU A 22 -15.86 2.58 -4.26
N GLU A 23 -15.51 3.16 -5.41
CA GLU A 23 -14.92 4.50 -5.48
C GLU A 23 -15.77 5.60 -4.80
N GLY A 24 -17.10 5.47 -4.83
CA GLY A 24 -18.03 6.40 -4.18
C GLY A 24 -18.36 6.11 -2.71
N ASP A 25 -17.82 5.06 -2.09
CA ASP A 25 -18.09 4.76 -0.68
C ASP A 25 -17.36 5.76 0.23
N ILE A 26 -18.11 6.44 1.10
CA ILE A 26 -17.58 7.42 2.05
C ILE A 26 -16.52 6.84 3.00
N ASN A 27 -16.56 5.54 3.26
CA ASN A 27 -15.61 4.85 4.13
C ASN A 27 -14.35 4.38 3.38
N ARG A 28 -14.29 4.51 2.05
CA ARG A 28 -13.16 4.02 1.24
C ARG A 28 -11.82 4.51 1.77
N SER A 29 -11.71 5.80 2.05
CA SER A 29 -10.47 6.44 2.49
C SER A 29 -9.88 5.86 3.78
N VAL A 30 -10.71 5.38 4.72
CA VAL A 30 -10.23 4.85 6.01
C VAL A 30 -9.86 3.38 5.96
N PHE A 31 -10.38 2.64 4.98
CA PHE A 31 -10.12 1.20 4.79
C PHE A 31 -9.07 0.91 3.72
N THR A 32 -8.80 1.86 2.83
CA THR A 32 -7.83 1.71 1.75
C THR A 32 -6.40 1.45 2.27
N ILE A 33 -5.70 0.57 1.55
CA ILE A 33 -4.26 0.32 1.66
C ILE A 33 -3.57 0.93 0.44
N THR A 34 -2.36 1.46 0.62
CA THR A 34 -1.53 1.93 -0.49
C THR A 34 -0.33 1.01 -0.71
N VAL A 35 0.06 0.81 -1.96
CA VAL A 35 1.30 0.13 -2.33
C VAL A 35 2.23 1.18 -2.93
N GLN A 36 3.26 1.55 -2.17
CA GLN A 36 4.12 2.70 -2.47
C GLN A 36 5.52 2.26 -2.91
N TYR A 37 6.04 2.88 -3.97
CA TYR A 37 7.39 2.65 -4.46
C TYR A 37 8.43 3.20 -3.47
N ARG A 38 9.50 2.45 -3.24
CA ARG A 38 10.55 2.77 -2.25
C ARG A 38 11.96 2.74 -2.82
N GLY A 39 12.11 2.78 -4.15
CA GLY A 39 13.40 2.65 -4.82
C GLY A 39 13.76 1.21 -5.16
N ASP A 40 14.71 1.05 -6.09
CA ASP A 40 15.31 -0.24 -6.48
C ASP A 40 14.30 -1.33 -6.90
N GLY A 41 13.21 -0.93 -7.57
CA GLY A 41 12.15 -1.87 -7.95
C GLY A 41 11.33 -2.41 -6.78
N ARG A 42 11.54 -1.89 -5.56
CA ARG A 42 10.89 -2.37 -4.35
C ARG A 42 9.74 -1.48 -3.90
N TRP A 43 8.73 -2.12 -3.33
CA TRP A 43 7.44 -1.57 -2.97
C TRP A 43 7.09 -1.96 -1.54
N ALA A 44 6.47 -1.04 -0.80
CA ALA A 44 5.95 -1.31 0.54
C ALA A 44 4.44 -1.21 0.52
N VAL A 45 3.78 -2.13 1.21
CA VAL A 45 2.34 -2.07 1.46
C VAL A 45 2.15 -1.23 2.73
N THR A 46 1.44 -0.11 2.63
CA THR A 46 1.35 0.89 3.70
C THR A 46 -0.07 1.30 4.03
N ARG A 47 -0.28 1.65 5.30
CA ARG A 47 -1.53 2.23 5.79
C ARG A 47 -1.28 3.02 7.07
N ASN A 48 -1.73 4.27 7.13
CA ASN A 48 -1.69 5.12 8.34
C ASN A 48 -0.32 5.14 9.05
N GLY A 49 0.78 5.15 8.29
CA GLY A 49 2.15 5.13 8.81
C GLY A 49 2.72 3.75 9.13
N SER A 50 1.92 2.68 9.05
CA SER A 50 2.36 1.29 9.18
C SER A 50 2.72 0.67 7.83
N CYS A 51 3.60 -0.34 7.87
CA CYS A 51 3.96 -1.20 6.74
C CYS A 51 3.55 -2.65 7.05
N LEU A 52 3.03 -3.36 6.05
CA LEU A 52 2.71 -4.79 6.17
C LEU A 52 3.97 -5.62 5.92
N GLY A 53 4.28 -6.52 6.85
CA GLY A 53 5.35 -7.49 6.74
C GLY A 53 4.96 -8.72 5.90
N ALA A 54 5.98 -9.50 5.50
CA ALA A 54 5.78 -10.76 4.77
C ALA A 54 4.99 -11.81 5.57
N ASP A 55 4.98 -11.68 6.89
CA ASP A 55 4.25 -12.50 7.85
C ASP A 55 2.76 -12.11 7.99
N GLY A 56 2.35 -10.98 7.38
CA GLY A 56 1.00 -10.47 7.46
C GLY A 56 0.76 -9.52 8.65
N GLU A 57 1.77 -9.23 9.45
CA GLU A 57 1.67 -8.30 10.57
C GLU A 57 1.90 -6.86 10.14
N TRP A 58 1.20 -5.93 10.79
CA TRP A 58 1.35 -4.50 10.54
C TRP A 58 2.31 -3.90 11.55
N GLU A 59 3.46 -3.44 11.06
CA GLU A 59 4.43 -2.74 11.89
C GLU A 59 4.30 -1.23 11.67
N PHE A 60 4.09 -0.47 12.75
CA PHE A 60 4.18 0.98 12.66
C PHE A 60 5.59 1.35 12.23
N GLY A 61 5.70 2.27 11.27
CA GLY A 61 6.97 2.65 10.68
C GLY A 61 8.01 2.92 11.75
N ILE A 62 8.92 1.96 11.93
CA ILE A 62 10.22 2.19 12.53
C ILE A 62 10.81 3.39 11.77
N LYS A 63 11.38 4.36 12.49
CA LYS A 63 11.95 5.57 11.87
C LYS A 63 12.93 5.14 10.79
N GLU A 64 13.03 5.91 9.72
CA GLU A 64 13.77 5.50 8.52
C GLU A 64 15.22 5.06 8.80
N TYR A 65 15.85 5.62 9.85
CA TYR A 65 17.20 5.27 10.31
C TYR A 65 17.31 3.99 11.16
N ASP A 66 16.21 3.50 11.72
CA ASP A 66 16.16 2.27 12.53
C ASP A 66 15.81 1.03 11.67
N ARG A 67 15.61 1.19 10.36
CA ARG A 67 15.28 0.11 9.41
C ARG A 67 16.56 -0.55 8.89
N GLY A 68 17.01 -1.60 9.59
CA GLY A 68 18.08 -2.46 9.09
C GLY A 68 17.65 -3.30 7.87
N ASP A 69 18.63 -3.94 7.21
CA ASP A 69 18.39 -4.75 6.00
C ASP A 69 17.34 -5.84 6.19
N ALA A 70 17.30 -6.47 7.38
CA ALA A 70 16.29 -7.47 7.72
C ALA A 70 14.87 -6.91 7.68
N TRP A 71 14.68 -5.70 8.23
CA TRP A 71 13.38 -5.02 8.18
C TRP A 71 12.99 -4.69 6.74
N LEU A 72 13.94 -4.17 5.95
CA LEU A 72 13.71 -3.84 4.55
C LEU A 72 13.38 -5.09 3.71
N ALA A 73 13.99 -6.23 3.99
CA ALA A 73 13.69 -7.49 3.33
C ALA A 73 12.30 -8.03 3.70
N ALA A 74 11.87 -7.82 4.96
CA ALA A 74 10.57 -8.25 5.44
C ALA A 74 9.41 -7.36 4.98
N HIS A 75 9.67 -6.10 4.61
CA HIS A 75 8.62 -5.08 4.34
C HIS A 75 8.70 -4.42 2.96
N ARG A 76 9.72 -4.72 2.15
CA ARG A 76 9.85 -4.22 0.78
C ARG A 76 9.92 -5.37 -0.21
N PHE A 77 8.98 -5.40 -1.13
CA PHE A 77 8.75 -6.50 -2.06
C PHE A 77 8.86 -6.03 -3.51
N ASP A 78 8.89 -6.97 -4.46
CA ASP A 78 8.54 -6.64 -5.83
C ASP A 78 7.06 -6.20 -5.93
N LEU A 79 6.69 -5.55 -7.04
CA LEU A 79 5.35 -4.99 -7.21
C LEU A 79 4.25 -6.05 -7.15
N ASP A 80 4.45 -7.22 -7.75
CA ASP A 80 3.42 -8.26 -7.81
C ASP A 80 3.15 -8.83 -6.41
N THR A 81 4.22 -9.13 -5.68
CA THR A 81 4.15 -9.57 -4.28
C THR A 81 3.47 -8.52 -3.41
N ALA A 82 3.83 -7.24 -3.54
CA ALA A 82 3.22 -6.17 -2.77
C ALA A 82 1.71 -6.04 -3.06
N LEU A 83 1.30 -6.08 -4.33
CA LEU A 83 -0.11 -6.04 -4.71
C LEU A 83 -0.89 -7.27 -4.23
N ARG A 84 -0.28 -8.45 -4.28
CA ARG A 84 -0.88 -9.68 -3.75
C ARG A 84 -1.13 -9.58 -2.25
N LEU A 85 -0.12 -9.17 -1.47
CA LEU A 85 -0.23 -8.99 -0.02
C LEU A 85 -1.27 -7.92 0.33
N ALA A 86 -1.28 -6.79 -0.37
CA ALA A 86 -2.27 -5.74 -0.18
C ALA A 86 -3.70 -6.22 -0.44
N ARG A 87 -3.93 -6.98 -1.53
CA ARG A 87 -5.25 -7.57 -1.84
C ARG A 87 -5.70 -8.59 -0.79
N GLN A 88 -4.77 -9.37 -0.25
CA GLN A 88 -5.06 -10.32 0.82
C GLN A 88 -5.41 -9.59 2.13
N ALA A 89 -4.72 -8.50 2.46
CA ALA A 89 -4.95 -7.74 3.69
C ALA A 89 -6.19 -6.83 3.63
N ALA A 90 -6.53 -6.28 2.46
CA ALA A 90 -7.58 -5.27 2.30
C ALA A 90 -8.93 -5.63 2.95
N PRO A 91 -9.49 -6.86 2.82
CA PRO A 91 -10.75 -7.22 3.47
C PRO A 91 -10.71 -7.20 5.01
N HIS A 92 -9.52 -7.34 5.59
CA HIS A 92 -9.32 -7.54 7.02
C HIS A 92 -8.88 -6.27 7.76
N VAL A 93 -8.71 -5.15 7.04
CA VAL A 93 -8.39 -3.86 7.67
C VAL A 93 -9.48 -3.48 8.66
N VAL A 94 -9.08 -3.22 9.91
CA VAL A 94 -9.99 -2.82 11.00
C VAL A 94 -9.92 -1.31 11.25
N VAL A 95 -11.10 -0.67 11.32
CA VAL A 95 -11.30 0.72 11.75
C VAL A 95 -12.45 0.73 12.75
N ASN A 96 -12.22 1.29 13.95
CA ASN A 96 -13.25 1.41 14.99
C ASN A 96 -13.99 0.08 15.29
N GLY A 97 -13.27 -1.05 15.24
CA GLY A 97 -13.84 -2.38 15.49
C GLY A 97 -14.60 -3.02 14.32
N HIS A 98 -14.62 -2.39 13.14
CA HIS A 98 -15.24 -2.94 11.93
C HIS A 98 -14.19 -3.23 10.86
N THR A 99 -14.36 -4.34 10.15
CA THR A 99 -13.52 -4.67 8.99
C THR A 99 -13.96 -3.90 7.75
N ALA A 100 -13.08 -3.77 6.76
CA ALA A 100 -13.46 -3.29 5.43
C ALA A 100 -14.57 -4.15 4.82
N MET A 101 -14.56 -5.45 5.07
CA MET A 101 -15.60 -6.37 4.63
C MET A 101 -16.96 -6.08 5.29
N ASP A 102 -16.98 -5.68 6.56
CA ASP A 102 -18.21 -5.25 7.23
C ASP A 102 -18.79 -3.98 6.58
N ALA A 103 -17.91 -3.02 6.25
CA ALA A 103 -18.32 -1.81 5.54
C ALA A 103 -18.87 -2.14 4.14
N TYR A 104 -18.18 -3.00 3.39
CA TYR A 104 -18.61 -3.44 2.06
C TYR A 104 -20.00 -4.09 2.08
N ARG A 105 -20.26 -4.99 3.06
CA ARG A 105 -21.56 -5.65 3.21
C ARG A 105 -22.68 -4.66 3.54
N ARG A 106 -22.40 -3.61 4.32
CA ARG A 106 -23.37 -2.56 4.63
C ARG A 106 -23.72 -1.72 3.40
N PHE A 107 -22.71 -1.40 2.59
CA PHE A 107 -22.93 -0.69 1.32
C PHE A 107 -23.89 -1.46 0.42
N LEU A 108 -23.67 -2.76 0.22
CA LEU A 108 -24.52 -3.61 -0.62
C LEU A 108 -25.93 -3.85 -0.07
N ALA A 109 -26.12 -3.71 1.26
CA ALA A 109 -27.42 -3.88 1.91
C ALA A 109 -28.30 -2.61 1.84
N THR A 110 -27.77 -1.50 1.34
CA THR A 110 -28.52 -0.26 1.14
C THR A 110 -29.28 -0.35 -0.20
N PRO A 111 -30.63 -0.31 -0.21
CA PRO A 111 -31.43 -0.42 -1.43
C PRO A 111 -31.25 0.77 -2.39
#